data_AF-A0A3D2NKJ0-F1
#
_entry.id   AF-A0A3D2NKJ0-F1
#
_cell.length_a   1.000
_cell.length_b   1.000
_cell.length_c   1.000
_cell.angle_alpha   90.00
_cell.angle_beta   90.00
_cell.angle_gamma   90.00
#
_symmetry.space_group_name_H-M   'P 1'
#
loop_
_entity.id
_entity.type
_entity.pdbx_description
1 polymer ?
#
loop_
_entity_poly.entity_id
_entity_poly.type
_entity_poly.pdbx_seq_one_letter_code
_entity_poly.pdbx_strand_id
1 'polypeptide(L)'
;MSLLTFTELYHQNCIVELSKQVQQLTELLLERDSESSEQRGETSETCKWVLDEDGAWDTECGNRFEVTEGTPHGNNMFFCAFCGKRLEEE
;
A
#
# COMPACT_ATOMS: atom_id res chain seq x y z
N MET A 1 28.80 46.14 1.94
CA MET A 1 27.73 45.17 1.64
C MET A 1 27.24 44.62 2.98
N SER A 2 25.98 44.85 3.31
CA SER A 2 25.45 44.68 4.68
C SER A 2 25.20 43.21 4.99
N LEU A 3 25.55 42.76 6.19
CA LEU A 3 25.28 41.40 6.68
C LEU A 3 23.78 41.07 6.70
N LEU A 4 22.91 42.08 6.72
CA LEU A 4 21.45 41.94 6.67
C LEU A 4 20.95 41.27 5.39
N THR A 5 21.60 41.51 4.24
CA THR A 5 21.20 40.89 2.96
C THR A 5 21.60 39.41 2.88
N PHE A 6 22.60 38.98 3.65
CA PHE A 6 23.09 37.60 3.63
C PHE A 6 22.16 36.66 4.41
N THR A 7 21.65 37.10 5.56
CA THR A 7 20.67 36.35 6.34
C THR A 7 19.33 36.22 5.61
N GLU A 8 18.88 37.28 4.93
CA GLU A 8 17.64 37.26 4.13
C GLU A 8 17.76 36.34 2.91
N LEU A 9 18.87 36.43 2.17
CA LEU A 9 19.14 35.54 1.03
C LEU A 9 19.26 34.06 1.48
N TYR A 10 19.89 33.82 2.65
CA TYR A 10 19.99 32.48 3.21
C TYR A 10 18.63 31.91 3.62
N HIS A 11 17.76 32.73 4.25
CA HIS A 11 16.39 32.32 4.58
C HIS A 11 15.58 32.04 3.31
N GLN A 12 15.71 32.89 2.30
CA GLN A 12 14.97 32.73 1.05
C GLN A 12 15.43 31.50 0.27
N ASN A 13 16.73 31.20 0.25
CA ASN A 13 17.26 29.96 -0.30
C ASN A 13 16.79 28.72 0.47
N CYS A 14 16.72 28.82 1.82
CA CYS A 14 16.24 27.73 2.67
C CYS A 14 14.74 27.43 2.44
N ILE A 15 13.91 28.47 2.31
CA ILE A 15 12.48 28.34 1.97
C ILE A 15 12.31 27.68 0.60
N VAL A 16 13.09 28.10 -0.38
CA VAL A 16 13.04 27.51 -1.73
C VAL A 16 13.46 26.04 -1.67
N GLU A 17 14.51 25.69 -0.93
CA GLU A 17 14.97 24.30 -0.83
C GLU A 17 13.96 23.40 -0.09
N LEU A 18 13.36 23.89 1.00
CA LEU A 18 12.28 23.20 1.70
C LEU A 18 11.06 23.01 0.80
N SER A 19 10.72 24.01 -0.02
CA SER A 19 9.58 23.89 -0.95
C SER A 19 9.79 22.81 -2.01
N LYS A 20 11.02 22.66 -2.53
CA LYS A 20 11.37 21.57 -3.44
C LYS A 20 11.24 20.20 -2.77
N GLN A 21 11.69 20.07 -1.52
CA GLN A 21 11.58 18.82 -0.76
C GLN A 21 10.10 18.45 -0.52
N VAL A 22 9.24 19.42 -0.20
CA VAL A 22 7.80 19.19 -0.02
C VAL A 22 7.13 18.78 -1.33
N GLN A 23 7.50 19.40 -2.46
CA GLN A 23 6.99 19.02 -3.79
C GLN A 23 7.38 17.59 -4.16
N GLN A 24 8.65 17.22 -3.99
CA GLN A 24 9.14 15.87 -4.26
C GLN A 24 8.45 14.81 -3.38
N LEU A 25 8.24 15.11 -2.09
CA LEU A 25 7.50 14.23 -1.19
C LEU A 25 6.03 14.09 -1.61
N THR A 26 5.41 15.16 -2.14
CA THR A 26 4.01 15.11 -2.60
C THR A 26 3.87 14.22 -3.84
N GLU A 27 4.79 14.33 -4.80
CA GLU A 27 4.81 13.49 -6.01
C GLU A 27 4.98 12.00 -5.65
N LEU A 28 5.94 11.67 -4.76
CA LEU A 28 6.15 10.30 -4.28
C LEU A 28 4.93 9.70 -3.55
N LEU A 29 4.18 10.52 -2.81
CA LEU A 29 2.97 10.07 -2.12
C LEU A 29 1.82 9.79 -3.09
N LEU A 30 1.70 10.59 -4.16
CA LEU A 30 0.69 10.39 -5.20
C LEU A 30 0.94 9.11 -6.02
N GLU A 31 2.21 8.80 -6.32
CA GLU A 31 2.58 7.58 -7.02
C GLU A 31 2.25 6.32 -6.20
N ARG A 32 2.51 6.36 -4.88
CA ARG A 32 2.24 5.24 -3.97
C ARG A 32 0.75 4.87 -3.88
N ASP A 33 -0.15 5.85 -3.98
CA ASP A 33 -1.60 5.57 -3.89
C ASP A 33 -2.12 4.87 -5.16
N SER A 34 -1.47 5.08 -6.32
CA SER A 34 -1.85 4.46 -7.60
C SER A 34 -1.59 2.95 -7.63
N GLU A 35 -0.52 2.47 -6.99
CA GLU A 35 -0.18 1.04 -6.91
C GLU A 35 -1.09 0.25 -5.95
N SER A 36 -1.92 0.93 -5.15
CA SER A 36 -2.77 0.31 -4.12
C SER A 36 -4.20 -0.03 -4.54
N SER A 37 -4.65 0.39 -5.73
CA SER A 37 -6.10 0.49 -5.99
C SER A 37 -6.66 -0.28 -7.20
N GLU A 38 -5.88 -1.07 -7.91
CA GLU A 38 -6.36 -1.68 -9.17
C GLU A 38 -7.03 -3.06 -9.06
N GLN A 39 -7.33 -3.57 -7.86
CA GLN A 39 -8.16 -4.77 -7.70
C GLN A 39 -9.17 -4.66 -6.57
N ARG A 40 -10.12 -3.73 -6.71
CA ARG A 40 -11.41 -3.83 -6.01
C ARG A 40 -12.38 -4.62 -6.88
N GLY A 41 -12.07 -5.90 -7.08
CA GLY A 41 -12.94 -6.84 -7.76
C GLY A 41 -14.31 -6.88 -7.08
N GLU A 42 -15.35 -6.80 -7.91
CA GLU A 42 -16.77 -7.13 -7.76
C GLU A 42 -17.45 -6.94 -6.38
N THR A 43 -18.75 -6.66 -6.37
CA THR A 43 -19.59 -6.46 -5.18
C THR A 43 -19.77 -7.72 -4.30
N SER A 44 -18.81 -8.64 -4.27
CA SER A 44 -18.79 -9.78 -3.34
C SER A 44 -18.45 -9.30 -1.93
N GLU A 45 -19.25 -9.72 -0.95
CA GLU A 45 -19.01 -9.53 0.48
C GLU A 45 -17.89 -10.47 1.00
N THR A 46 -17.55 -11.50 0.21
CA THR A 46 -16.50 -12.46 0.49
C THR A 46 -15.32 -12.29 -0.48
N CYS A 47 -14.17 -12.87 -0.12
CA CYS A 47 -13.01 -13.03 -0.99
C CYS A 47 -12.66 -14.51 -0.98
N LYS A 48 -12.82 -15.14 -2.14
CA LYS A 48 -12.54 -16.56 -2.32
C LYS A 48 -11.04 -16.84 -2.30
N TRP A 49 -10.64 -17.86 -1.58
CA TRP A 49 -9.27 -18.36 -1.50
C TRP A 49 -9.27 -19.79 -2.01
N VAL A 50 -8.49 -20.05 -3.06
CA VAL A 50 -8.38 -21.36 -3.72
C VAL A 50 -6.97 -21.89 -3.48
N LEU A 51 -6.85 -23.10 -2.95
CA LEU A 51 -5.56 -23.77 -2.80
C LEU A 51 -5.07 -24.25 -4.16
N ASP A 52 -3.86 -23.86 -4.54
CA ASP A 52 -3.22 -24.27 -5.77
C ASP A 52 -2.39 -25.56 -5.61
N GLU A 53 -1.80 -26.03 -6.72
CA GLU A 53 -0.99 -27.25 -6.76
C GLU A 53 0.34 -27.12 -5.98
N ASP A 54 0.83 -25.89 -5.77
CA ASP A 54 2.06 -25.59 -5.05
C ASP A 54 1.85 -25.48 -3.53
N GLY A 55 0.59 -25.58 -3.06
CA GLY A 55 0.23 -25.43 -1.64
C GLY A 55 0.06 -23.98 -1.18
N ALA A 56 -0.01 -23.03 -2.12
CA ALA A 56 -0.32 -21.63 -1.85
C ALA A 56 -1.80 -21.33 -2.14
N TRP A 57 -2.30 -20.25 -1.56
CA TRP A 57 -3.68 -19.80 -1.72
C TRP A 57 -3.73 -18.62 -2.68
N ASP A 58 -4.36 -18.81 -3.83
CA ASP A 58 -4.70 -17.73 -4.74
C ASP A 58 -6.01 -17.08 -4.30
N THR A 59 -6.01 -15.75 -4.20
CA THR A 59 -7.15 -14.97 -3.71
C THR A 59 -7.91 -14.32 -4.86
N GLU A 60 -9.24 -14.20 -4.73
CA GLU A 60 -10.11 -13.51 -5.69
C GLU A 60 -9.66 -12.06 -5.95
N CYS A 61 -9.06 -11.41 -4.94
CA CYS A 61 -8.49 -10.07 -5.08
C CYS A 61 -7.09 -10.06 -5.73
N GLY A 62 -6.70 -11.14 -6.41
CA GLY A 62 -5.51 -11.22 -7.26
C GLY A 62 -4.16 -11.27 -6.54
N ASN A 63 -4.18 -11.55 -5.23
CA ASN A 63 -2.98 -11.76 -4.42
C ASN A 63 -2.78 -13.26 -4.11
N ARG A 64 -1.57 -13.64 -3.69
CA ARG A 64 -1.22 -15.01 -3.30
C ARG A 64 -0.75 -15.06 -1.85
N PHE A 65 -1.15 -16.09 -1.10
CA PHE A 65 -0.82 -16.25 0.32
C PHE A 65 -0.34 -17.66 0.62
N GLU A 66 0.79 -17.79 1.31
CA GLU A 66 1.31 -19.09 1.75
C GLU A 66 1.00 -19.29 3.23
N VAL A 67 0.31 -20.38 3.55
CA VAL A 67 0.07 -20.80 4.94
C VAL A 67 1.13 -21.83 5.31
N THR A 68 2.05 -21.47 6.22
CA THR A 68 3.17 -22.36 6.60
C THR A 68 2.71 -23.68 7.21
N GLU A 69 1.64 -23.67 8.00
CA GLU A 69 1.05 -24.86 8.60
C GLU A 69 -0.48 -24.74 8.67
N GLY A 70 -1.20 -25.77 8.23
CA GLY A 70 -2.66 -25.85 8.28
C GLY A 70 -3.38 -25.12 7.14
N THR A 71 -4.62 -24.70 7.40
CA THR A 71 -5.46 -23.91 6.46
C THR A 71 -5.72 -22.52 7.04
N PRO A 72 -6.15 -21.53 6.23
CA PRO A 72 -6.53 -20.22 6.74
C PRO A 72 -7.55 -20.30 7.90
N HIS A 73 -8.57 -21.14 7.78
CA HIS A 73 -9.60 -21.38 8.79
C HIS A 73 -9.01 -22.03 10.05
N GLY A 74 -8.12 -23.01 9.87
CA GLY A 74 -7.39 -23.64 10.97
C GLY A 74 -6.55 -22.63 11.78
N ASN A 75 -6.13 -21.55 11.13
CA ASN A 75 -5.36 -20.45 11.73
C ASN A 75 -6.22 -19.25 12.16
N ASN A 76 -7.55 -19.40 12.22
CA ASN A 76 -8.49 -18.33 12.57
C ASN A 76 -8.44 -17.10 11.64
N MET A 77 -8.09 -17.31 10.37
CA MET A 77 -8.15 -16.28 9.34
C MET A 77 -9.57 -16.18 8.80
N PHE A 78 -10.33 -15.18 9.25
CA PHE A 78 -11.72 -14.97 8.84
C PHE A 78 -11.90 -13.89 7.77
N PHE A 79 -10.86 -13.13 7.47
CA PHE A 79 -10.86 -12.04 6.51
C PHE A 79 -9.62 -12.11 5.63
N CYS A 80 -9.75 -11.69 4.38
CA CYS A 80 -8.63 -11.60 3.46
C CYS A 80 -7.64 -10.52 3.92
N ALA A 81 -6.37 -10.89 4.05
CA ALA A 81 -5.29 -9.98 4.49
C ALA A 81 -5.00 -8.82 3.51
N PHE A 82 -5.49 -8.91 2.27
CA PHE A 82 -5.23 -7.93 1.22
C PHE A 82 -6.41 -6.96 1.03
N CYS A 83 -7.61 -7.48 0.78
CA CYS A 83 -8.78 -6.63 0.48
C CYS A 83 -9.72 -6.40 1.67
N GLY A 84 -9.53 -7.09 2.79
CA GLY A 84 -10.34 -6.95 4.01
C GLY A 84 -11.74 -7.56 3.96
N LYS A 85 -12.17 -8.16 2.84
CA LYS A 85 -13.44 -8.88 2.73
C LYS A 85 -13.43 -10.18 3.54
N ARG A 86 -14.60 -10.75 3.84
CA ARG A 86 -14.70 -12.03 4.57
C ARG A 86 -14.07 -13.17 3.75
N LEU A 87 -13.24 -14.00 4.37
CA LEU A 87 -12.59 -15.11 3.69
C LEU A 87 -13.58 -16.27 3.46
N GLU A 88 -13.54 -16.85 2.26
CA GLU A 88 -14.26 -18.08 1.87
C GLU A 88 -13.26 -19.04 1.22
N GLU A 89 -13.07 -20.22 1.81
CA GLU A 89 -12.19 -21.27 1.25
C GLU A 89 -12.98 -22.12 0.25
N GLU A 90 -12.37 -22.45 -0.88
CA GLU A 90 -12.94 -23.32 -1.94
C GLU A 90 -12.07 -24.55 -2.22
#